data_AF-A0A2V5VGP1-F1
#
_entry.id   AF-A0A2V5VGP1-F1
#
_cell.length_a   1.000
_cell.length_b   1.000
_cell.length_c   1.000
_cell.angle_alpha   90.00
_cell.angle_beta   90.00
_cell.angle_gamma   90.00
#
_symmetry.space_group_name_H-M   'P 1'
#
loop_
_entity.id
_entity.type
_entity.pdbx_description
1 polymer ?
#
loop_
_entity_poly.entity_id
_entity_poly.type
_entity_poly.pdbx_seq_one_letter_code
_entity_poly.pdbx_strand_id
1 'polypeptide(L)'
;MRALESNTTGGSNTADGVGALILNRTGSNNTATGEFALFENDASQNTADGQNALRHNTTGNNNTAIGQASLSHNTTGSNNTGIGQNALRFNKTGSFNIGLGVNAGSELTTGDNNIDIANKGVAGEENTIRIGKAETQTATFIAGISGATVPDGVGVIIDTSGHLGTVVSSARFKDGIKPMDKASESVLALKPVTFRYKHELDPEGIPQFGLVAEQVEKVNPDLVVRDAKGRSLHCALRSRERDVA
;
A
#
# COMPACT_ATOMS: atom_id res chain seq x y z
N MET A 1 -21.11 -4.16 -36.67
CA MET A 1 -20.70 -3.51 -35.41
C MET A 1 -21.96 -2.94 -34.79
N ARG A 2 -22.34 -3.38 -33.58
CA ARG A 2 -23.55 -2.94 -32.87
C ARG A 2 -23.11 -2.31 -31.55
N ALA A 3 -23.40 -1.03 -31.35
CA ALA A 3 -23.09 -0.23 -30.16
C ALA A 3 -24.30 0.65 -29.83
N LEU A 4 -24.51 0.98 -28.55
CA LEU A 4 -25.62 1.83 -28.05
C LEU A 4 -27.05 1.31 -28.32
N GLU A 5 -27.26 0.01 -28.56
CA GLU A 5 -28.59 -0.52 -28.96
C GLU A 5 -29.70 -0.32 -27.91
N SER A 6 -29.38 -0.35 -26.61
CA SER A 6 -30.39 -0.23 -25.53
C SER A 6 -30.42 1.14 -24.85
N ASN A 7 -29.76 2.15 -25.41
CA ASN A 7 -29.71 3.47 -24.79
C ASN A 7 -31.06 4.19 -24.87
N THR A 8 -31.69 4.42 -23.72
CA THR A 8 -33.02 5.02 -23.63
C THR A 8 -32.99 6.51 -23.30
N THR A 9 -32.17 6.93 -22.33
CA THR A 9 -32.11 8.34 -21.88
C THR A 9 -30.69 8.87 -21.65
N GLY A 10 -29.67 8.03 -21.77
CA GLY A 10 -28.27 8.40 -21.56
C GLY A 10 -27.70 9.24 -22.70
N GLY A 11 -27.06 10.38 -22.39
CA GLY A 11 -26.45 11.27 -23.38
C GLY A 11 -24.92 11.20 -23.42
N SER A 12 -24.33 11.67 -24.51
CA SER A 12 -22.87 11.94 -24.63
C SER A 12 -21.97 10.73 -24.37
N ASN A 13 -22.35 9.56 -24.86
CA ASN A 13 -21.55 8.34 -24.76
C ASN A 13 -20.74 8.10 -26.03
N THR A 14 -19.49 7.65 -25.88
CA THR A 14 -18.62 7.19 -26.98
C THR A 14 -18.50 5.67 -26.89
N ALA A 15 -18.79 4.95 -27.97
CA ALA A 15 -18.73 3.49 -28.02
C ALA A 15 -18.03 3.01 -29.30
N ASP A 16 -16.87 2.34 -29.16
CA ASP A 16 -16.13 1.73 -30.26
C ASP A 16 -15.75 0.29 -29.90
N GLY A 17 -16.37 -0.69 -30.57
CA GLY A 17 -16.17 -2.11 -30.29
C GLY A 17 -17.45 -2.93 -30.35
N VAL A 18 -17.31 -4.24 -30.51
CA VAL A 18 -18.46 -5.15 -30.53
C VAL A 18 -19.04 -5.25 -29.12
N GLY A 19 -20.33 -4.91 -28.97
CA GLY A 19 -21.02 -4.99 -27.68
C GLY A 19 -20.64 -3.90 -26.68
N ALA A 20 -19.90 -2.87 -27.11
CA ALA A 20 -19.62 -1.72 -26.25
C ALA A 20 -20.92 -0.95 -25.93
N LEU A 21 -21.18 -0.69 -24.64
CA LEU A 21 -22.36 0.02 -24.14
C LEU A 21 -23.72 -0.53 -24.62
N ILE A 22 -23.81 -1.82 -24.94
CA ILE A 22 -25.02 -2.36 -25.56
C ILE A 22 -26.22 -2.42 -24.60
N LEU A 23 -26.00 -2.64 -23.30
CA LEU A 23 -27.05 -2.67 -22.27
C LEU A 23 -27.04 -1.40 -21.38
N ASN A 24 -26.49 -0.29 -21.86
CA ASN A 24 -26.57 0.98 -21.13
C ASN A 24 -27.92 1.66 -21.32
N ARG A 25 -28.78 1.71 -20.30
CA ARG A 25 -30.14 2.26 -20.42
C ARG A 25 -30.21 3.74 -20.10
N THR A 26 -29.56 4.17 -19.03
CA THR A 26 -29.68 5.53 -18.46
C THR A 26 -28.35 6.28 -18.30
N GLY A 27 -27.22 5.59 -18.37
CA GLY A 27 -25.89 6.15 -18.11
C GLY A 27 -25.45 7.16 -19.16
N SER A 28 -24.85 8.26 -18.70
CA SER A 28 -24.36 9.36 -19.56
C SER A 28 -22.86 9.60 -19.39
N ASN A 29 -22.23 10.23 -20.38
CA ASN A 29 -20.82 10.62 -20.37
C ASN A 29 -19.84 9.44 -20.19
N ASN A 30 -20.16 8.28 -20.77
CA ASN A 30 -19.30 7.11 -20.74
C ASN A 30 -18.45 7.02 -22.01
N THR A 31 -17.19 6.60 -21.87
CA THR A 31 -16.31 6.25 -23.00
C THR A 31 -16.01 4.76 -22.93
N ALA A 32 -16.38 4.00 -23.96
CA ALA A 32 -16.19 2.56 -24.05
C ALA A 32 -15.48 2.20 -25.36
N THR A 33 -14.22 1.79 -25.26
CA THR A 33 -13.41 1.32 -26.39
C THR A 33 -12.99 -0.13 -26.13
N GLY A 34 -13.33 -1.05 -27.03
CA GLY A 34 -13.04 -2.47 -26.91
C GLY A 34 -14.27 -3.37 -26.91
N GLU A 35 -14.07 -4.65 -27.21
CA GLU A 35 -15.14 -5.64 -27.18
C GLU A 35 -15.69 -5.80 -25.74
N PHE A 36 -17.01 -5.67 -25.61
CA PHE A 36 -17.75 -5.73 -24.34
C PHE A 36 -17.29 -4.72 -23.26
N ALA A 37 -16.64 -3.63 -23.65
CA ALA A 37 -16.35 -2.53 -22.74
C ALA A 37 -17.68 -1.88 -22.27
N LEU A 38 -17.86 -1.73 -20.95
CA LEU A 38 -19.11 -1.21 -20.35
C LEU A 38 -20.38 -1.90 -20.88
N PHE A 39 -20.34 -3.22 -21.08
CA PHE A 39 -21.44 -4.01 -21.66
C PHE A 39 -22.75 -3.86 -20.86
N GLU A 40 -22.71 -4.09 -19.55
CA GLU A 40 -23.79 -3.86 -18.59
C GLU A 40 -23.47 -2.62 -17.76
N ASN A 41 -24.06 -1.46 -18.10
CA ASN A 41 -23.81 -0.23 -17.36
C ASN A 41 -25.00 0.72 -17.32
N ASP A 42 -25.58 0.98 -16.15
CA ASP A 42 -26.59 2.03 -15.95
C ASP A 42 -26.02 3.30 -15.27
N ALA A 43 -24.70 3.32 -15.06
CA ALA A 43 -23.97 4.39 -14.41
C ALA A 43 -23.37 5.43 -15.39
N SER A 44 -22.90 6.55 -14.86
CA SER A 44 -22.36 7.67 -15.64
C SER A 44 -20.87 7.91 -15.36
N GLN A 45 -20.22 8.63 -16.28
CA GLN A 45 -18.86 9.13 -16.14
C GLN A 45 -17.78 8.04 -16.03
N ASN A 46 -17.99 6.90 -16.69
CA ASN A 46 -17.02 5.80 -16.72
C ASN A 46 -16.17 5.83 -18.00
N THR A 47 -14.87 5.54 -17.85
CA THR A 47 -13.96 5.33 -18.97
C THR A 47 -13.50 3.88 -18.96
N ALA A 48 -13.79 3.14 -20.03
CA ALA A 48 -13.39 1.76 -20.23
C ALA A 48 -12.65 1.63 -21.56
N ASP A 49 -11.36 1.31 -21.51
CA ASP A 49 -10.52 1.07 -22.69
C ASP A 49 -9.86 -0.31 -22.57
N GLY A 50 -10.38 -1.27 -23.32
CA GLY A 50 -9.91 -2.64 -23.35
C GLY A 50 -11.04 -3.65 -23.39
N GLN A 51 -10.73 -4.85 -23.89
CA GLN A 51 -11.69 -5.95 -23.92
C GLN A 51 -12.20 -6.27 -22.50
N ASN A 52 -13.52 -6.30 -22.32
CA ASN A 52 -14.21 -6.54 -21.05
C ASN A 52 -13.89 -5.53 -19.92
N ALA A 53 -13.33 -4.36 -20.22
CA ALA A 53 -13.13 -3.31 -19.21
C ALA A 53 -14.49 -2.83 -18.67
N LEU A 54 -14.67 -2.81 -17.34
CA LEU A 54 -15.94 -2.47 -16.66
C LEU A 54 -17.17 -3.24 -17.17
N ARG A 55 -17.00 -4.49 -17.63
CA ARG A 55 -18.07 -5.28 -18.28
C ARG A 55 -19.38 -5.34 -17.47
N HIS A 56 -19.30 -5.48 -16.15
CA HIS A 56 -20.42 -5.75 -15.24
C HIS A 56 -20.81 -4.56 -14.35
N ASN A 57 -20.40 -3.34 -14.73
CA ASN A 57 -20.58 -2.14 -13.91
C ASN A 57 -22.01 -1.62 -13.89
N THR A 58 -22.86 -2.14 -13.01
CA THR A 58 -24.28 -1.76 -12.96
C THR A 58 -24.50 -0.30 -12.53
N THR A 59 -24.07 0.10 -11.33
CA THR A 59 -24.39 1.43 -10.75
C THR A 59 -23.18 2.25 -10.32
N GLY A 60 -21.95 1.73 -10.50
CA GLY A 60 -20.72 2.41 -10.11
C GLY A 60 -20.37 3.59 -11.04
N ASN A 61 -20.25 4.80 -10.50
CA ASN A 61 -19.92 6.00 -11.28
C ASN A 61 -18.43 6.35 -11.18
N ASN A 62 -17.93 7.16 -12.11
CA ASN A 62 -16.59 7.75 -12.07
C ASN A 62 -15.43 6.73 -12.02
N ASN A 63 -15.59 5.58 -12.67
CA ASN A 63 -14.55 4.56 -12.76
C ASN A 63 -13.70 4.73 -14.04
N THR A 64 -12.39 4.56 -13.91
CA THR A 64 -11.45 4.49 -15.04
C THR A 64 -10.85 3.09 -15.10
N ALA A 65 -11.09 2.37 -16.19
CA ALA A 65 -10.60 1.03 -16.43
C ALA A 65 -9.87 0.96 -17.78
N ILE A 66 -8.54 0.89 -17.73
CA ILE A 66 -7.69 0.80 -18.93
C ILE A 66 -6.94 -0.52 -18.88
N GLY A 67 -7.11 -1.36 -19.89
CA GLY A 67 -6.52 -2.70 -19.99
C GLY A 67 -7.57 -3.81 -20.00
N GLN A 68 -7.17 -4.95 -20.56
CA GLN A 68 -8.06 -6.12 -20.70
C GLN A 68 -8.57 -6.59 -19.33
N ALA A 69 -9.90 -6.67 -19.21
CA ALA A 69 -10.65 -7.06 -18.02
C ALA A 69 -10.37 -6.24 -16.74
N SER A 70 -9.83 -5.02 -16.88
CA SER A 70 -9.71 -4.06 -15.78
C SER A 70 -11.09 -3.72 -15.21
N LEU A 71 -11.25 -3.78 -13.88
CA LEU A 71 -12.52 -3.58 -13.15
C LEU A 71 -13.71 -4.41 -13.68
N SER A 72 -13.46 -5.54 -14.36
CA SER A 72 -14.50 -6.27 -15.09
C SER A 72 -15.65 -6.83 -14.25
N HIS A 73 -15.46 -7.05 -12.94
CA HIS A 73 -16.51 -7.50 -12.02
C HIS A 73 -16.97 -6.41 -11.03
N ASN A 74 -16.59 -5.15 -11.25
CA ASN A 74 -17.15 -4.04 -10.49
C ASN A 74 -18.63 -3.94 -10.80
N THR A 75 -19.48 -3.98 -9.79
CA THR A 75 -20.93 -3.85 -9.92
C THR A 75 -21.39 -2.48 -9.43
N THR A 76 -21.06 -2.12 -8.19
CA THR A 76 -21.55 -0.88 -7.56
C THR A 76 -20.46 0.07 -7.08
N GLY A 77 -19.19 -0.38 -7.07
CA GLY A 77 -18.05 0.44 -6.63
C GLY A 77 -17.86 1.69 -7.50
N SER A 78 -17.57 2.83 -6.88
CA SER A 78 -17.41 4.11 -7.57
C SER A 78 -16.03 4.70 -7.34
N ASN A 79 -15.60 5.61 -8.22
CA ASN A 79 -14.33 6.33 -8.10
C ASN A 79 -13.09 5.43 -8.08
N ASN A 80 -13.12 4.29 -8.77
CA ASN A 80 -11.96 3.41 -8.89
C ASN A 80 -11.13 3.73 -10.14
N THR A 81 -9.81 3.59 -10.04
CA THR A 81 -8.88 3.68 -11.17
C THR A 81 -8.12 2.37 -11.31
N GLY A 82 -8.46 1.56 -12.30
CA GLY A 82 -7.75 0.32 -12.66
C GLY A 82 -7.01 0.48 -14.00
N ILE A 83 -5.69 0.53 -13.96
CA ILE A 83 -4.85 0.64 -15.18
C ILE A 83 -3.91 -0.56 -15.25
N GLY A 84 -4.14 -1.44 -16.22
CA GLY A 84 -3.40 -2.67 -16.44
C GLY A 84 -4.33 -3.85 -16.70
N GLN A 85 -3.78 -4.91 -17.31
CA GLN A 85 -4.53 -6.15 -17.49
C GLN A 85 -4.98 -6.70 -16.12
N ASN A 86 -6.27 -6.99 -15.97
CA ASN A 86 -6.89 -7.48 -14.73
C ASN A 86 -6.68 -6.57 -13.50
N ALA A 87 -6.36 -5.28 -13.66
CA ALA A 87 -6.31 -4.36 -12.54
C ALA A 87 -7.71 -4.27 -11.89
N LEU A 88 -7.78 -4.43 -10.57
CA LEU A 88 -9.01 -4.45 -9.76
C LEU A 88 -10.09 -5.41 -10.30
N ARG A 89 -9.70 -6.49 -10.99
CA ARG A 89 -10.60 -7.36 -11.76
C ARG A 89 -11.82 -7.85 -10.96
N PHE A 90 -11.61 -8.21 -9.69
CA PHE A 90 -12.62 -8.81 -8.82
C PHE A 90 -13.19 -7.84 -7.78
N ASN A 91 -12.87 -6.55 -7.85
CA ASN A 91 -13.48 -5.55 -6.97
C ASN A 91 -14.95 -5.39 -7.36
N LYS A 92 -15.88 -5.81 -6.50
CA LYS A 92 -17.33 -5.81 -6.77
C LYS A 92 -17.99 -4.52 -6.30
N THR A 93 -17.74 -4.14 -5.06
CA THR A 93 -18.44 -3.02 -4.40
C THR A 93 -17.50 -1.96 -3.86
N GLY A 94 -16.20 -2.23 -3.78
CA GLY A 94 -15.22 -1.32 -3.21
C GLY A 94 -15.07 -0.05 -4.04
N SER A 95 -14.90 1.07 -3.37
CA SER A 95 -14.81 2.41 -3.93
C SER A 95 -13.47 3.07 -3.60
N PHE A 96 -13.10 4.07 -4.38
CA PHE A 96 -11.87 4.86 -4.16
C PHE A 96 -10.57 4.03 -4.20
N ASN A 97 -10.56 2.91 -4.91
CA ASN A 97 -9.36 2.08 -5.08
C ASN A 97 -8.55 2.50 -6.32
N ILE A 98 -7.23 2.48 -6.20
CA ILE A 98 -6.29 2.66 -7.31
C ILE A 98 -5.51 1.36 -7.50
N GLY A 99 -5.66 0.72 -8.66
CA GLY A 99 -4.87 -0.43 -9.08
C GLY A 99 -4.04 -0.09 -10.31
N LEU A 100 -2.71 -0.02 -10.16
CA LEU A 100 -1.79 0.31 -11.25
C LEU A 100 -0.82 -0.84 -11.54
N GLY A 101 -0.95 -1.44 -12.73
CA GLY A 101 -0.12 -2.55 -13.20
C GLY A 101 -0.92 -3.84 -13.47
N VAL A 102 -0.24 -4.83 -14.04
CA VAL A 102 -0.87 -6.13 -14.34
C VAL A 102 -1.25 -6.84 -13.04
N ASN A 103 -2.53 -7.23 -12.93
CA ASN A 103 -3.16 -7.82 -11.74
C ASN A 103 -3.11 -6.92 -10.48
N ALA A 104 -2.91 -5.61 -10.63
CA ALA A 104 -2.88 -4.71 -9.48
C ALA A 104 -4.25 -4.67 -8.77
N GLY A 105 -4.30 -4.94 -7.47
CA GLY A 105 -5.53 -5.03 -6.69
C GLY A 105 -6.50 -6.12 -7.16
N SER A 106 -6.03 -7.13 -7.91
CA SER A 106 -6.90 -8.19 -8.43
C SER A 106 -7.58 -9.03 -7.34
N GLU A 107 -7.03 -9.07 -6.12
CA GLU A 107 -7.58 -9.79 -4.97
C GLU A 107 -8.50 -8.92 -4.10
N LEU A 108 -8.60 -7.60 -4.35
CA LEU A 108 -9.59 -6.73 -3.71
C LEU A 108 -11.00 -7.08 -4.19
N THR A 109 -11.91 -7.38 -3.27
CA THR A 109 -13.30 -7.76 -3.58
C THR A 109 -14.36 -6.74 -3.18
N THR A 110 -14.19 -6.04 -2.06
CA THR A 110 -15.22 -5.17 -1.48
C THR A 110 -14.69 -3.93 -0.76
N GLY A 111 -13.40 -3.91 -0.37
CA GLY A 111 -12.86 -2.86 0.48
C GLY A 111 -12.54 -1.57 -0.25
N ASP A 112 -12.51 -0.48 0.51
CA ASP A 112 -12.42 0.90 0.02
C ASP A 112 -11.04 1.54 0.28
N ASN A 113 -10.73 2.60 -0.48
CA ASN A 113 -9.59 3.49 -0.24
C ASN A 113 -8.20 2.81 -0.28
N ASN A 114 -8.00 1.80 -1.14
CA ASN A 114 -6.71 1.15 -1.29
C ASN A 114 -5.91 1.71 -2.48
N ILE A 115 -4.58 1.63 -2.39
CA ILE A 115 -3.66 1.91 -3.49
C ILE A 115 -2.75 0.70 -3.69
N ASP A 116 -2.97 -0.04 -4.76
CA ASP A 116 -2.17 -1.19 -5.17
C ASP A 116 -1.37 -0.85 -6.43
N ILE A 117 -0.04 -0.79 -6.31
CA ILE A 117 0.86 -0.55 -7.44
C ILE A 117 1.70 -1.81 -7.66
N ALA A 118 1.42 -2.55 -8.75
CA ALA A 118 2.02 -3.85 -9.04
C ALA A 118 1.94 -4.85 -7.87
N ASN A 119 0.92 -4.71 -7.03
CA ASN A 119 0.58 -5.59 -5.92
C ASN A 119 -0.83 -6.16 -6.14
N LYS A 120 -1.09 -7.42 -5.78
CA LYS A 120 -2.41 -8.01 -5.98
C LYS A 120 -3.49 -7.50 -5.04
N GLY A 121 -3.14 -6.77 -3.97
CA GLY A 121 -4.06 -6.42 -2.90
C GLY A 121 -4.35 -7.60 -1.97
N VAL A 122 -5.20 -7.37 -0.97
CA VAL A 122 -5.69 -8.40 -0.04
C VAL A 122 -7.21 -8.32 0.03
N ALA A 123 -7.90 -9.47 -0.04
CA ALA A 123 -9.36 -9.49 -0.04
C ALA A 123 -9.97 -8.78 1.17
N GLY A 124 -10.88 -7.84 0.91
CA GLY A 124 -11.57 -7.05 1.93
C GLY A 124 -10.71 -6.02 2.66
N GLU A 125 -9.46 -5.81 2.23
CA GLU A 125 -8.60 -4.78 2.80
C GLU A 125 -9.13 -3.38 2.49
N GLU A 126 -8.92 -2.44 3.42
CA GLU A 126 -9.36 -1.05 3.29
C GLU A 126 -8.26 -0.11 3.75
N ASN A 127 -8.26 1.11 3.22
CA ASN A 127 -7.39 2.22 3.65
C ASN A 127 -5.89 1.88 3.60
N THR A 128 -5.47 1.00 2.69
CA THR A 128 -4.11 0.45 2.67
C THR A 128 -3.38 0.77 1.38
N ILE A 129 -2.08 1.05 1.49
CA ILE A 129 -1.17 1.23 0.35
C ILE A 129 -0.24 0.03 0.25
N ARG A 130 -0.18 -0.60 -0.92
CA ARG A 130 0.76 -1.67 -1.26
C ARG A 130 1.50 -1.35 -2.55
N ILE A 131 2.83 -1.40 -2.50
CA ILE A 131 3.69 -1.10 -3.64
C ILE A 131 4.66 -2.25 -3.87
N GLY A 132 4.60 -2.82 -5.07
CA GLY A 132 5.39 -3.99 -5.46
C GLY A 132 4.86 -5.29 -4.88
N LYS A 133 5.56 -6.38 -5.16
CA LYS A 133 5.24 -7.75 -4.75
C LYS A 133 6.32 -8.26 -3.80
N ALA A 134 5.88 -8.83 -2.68
CA ALA A 134 6.78 -9.53 -1.77
C ALA A 134 7.62 -10.57 -2.53
N GLU A 135 8.86 -10.77 -2.10
CA GLU A 135 9.83 -11.72 -2.67
C GLU A 135 10.38 -11.38 -4.08
N THR A 136 9.80 -10.40 -4.79
CA THR A 136 10.30 -9.96 -6.10
C THR A 136 11.11 -8.68 -6.02
N GLN A 137 10.57 -7.64 -5.37
CA GLN A 137 11.27 -6.39 -5.16
C GLN A 137 12.17 -6.47 -3.92
N THR A 138 13.44 -6.08 -4.05
CA THR A 138 14.44 -6.13 -2.96
C THR A 138 14.96 -4.75 -2.54
N ALA A 139 14.52 -3.67 -3.21
CA ALA A 139 14.92 -2.31 -2.92
C ALA A 139 13.82 -1.32 -3.31
N THR A 140 13.70 -0.22 -2.54
CA THR A 140 12.76 0.88 -2.81
C THR A 140 13.54 2.19 -2.81
N PHE A 141 13.49 2.92 -3.92
CA PHE A 141 14.11 4.24 -4.07
C PHE A 141 13.02 5.28 -4.26
N ILE A 142 12.95 6.27 -3.35
CA ILE A 142 12.01 7.39 -3.44
C ILE A 142 12.84 8.67 -3.50
N ALA A 143 12.74 9.39 -4.62
CA ALA A 143 13.45 10.64 -4.82
C ALA A 143 13.01 11.71 -3.82
N GLY A 144 13.92 12.62 -3.44
CA GLY A 144 13.61 13.75 -2.56
C GLY A 144 13.60 13.44 -1.06
N ILE A 145 13.81 12.18 -0.65
CA ILE A 145 13.94 11.81 0.77
C ILE A 145 15.38 11.99 1.27
N SER A 146 16.37 11.51 0.52
CA SER A 146 17.77 11.54 0.94
C SER A 146 18.30 12.97 1.03
N GLY A 147 18.80 13.36 2.20
CA GLY A 147 19.35 14.70 2.46
C GLY A 147 18.30 15.79 2.77
N ALA A 148 17.01 15.46 2.82
CA ALA A 148 15.96 16.41 3.17
C ALA A 148 15.69 16.42 4.68
N THR A 149 16.01 17.53 5.36
CA THR A 149 15.75 17.69 6.80
C THR A 149 14.28 18.02 7.06
N VAL A 150 13.67 17.32 8.02
CA VAL A 150 12.32 17.60 8.55
C VAL A 150 12.45 18.07 10.00
N PRO A 151 12.44 19.40 10.28
CA PRO A 151 12.75 19.96 11.60
C PRO A 151 11.90 19.41 12.76
N ASP A 152 10.61 19.16 12.51
CA ASP A 152 9.65 18.61 13.49
C ASP A 152 9.30 17.14 13.20
N GLY A 153 10.17 16.43 12.48
CA GLY A 153 9.92 15.07 12.01
C GLY A 153 9.93 14.03 13.12
N VAL A 154 9.03 13.05 13.03
CA VAL A 154 9.08 11.83 13.85
C VAL A 154 9.74 10.73 13.01
N GLY A 155 10.70 10.02 13.61
CA GLY A 155 11.35 8.89 12.95
C GLY A 155 10.35 7.79 12.56
N VAL A 156 10.44 7.33 11.31
CA VAL A 156 9.65 6.21 10.79
C VAL A 156 10.38 4.90 11.09
N ILE A 157 9.63 3.89 11.52
CA ILE A 157 10.10 2.51 11.72
C ILE A 157 9.41 1.56 10.73
N ILE A 158 9.97 0.36 10.58
CA ILE A 158 9.40 -0.72 9.78
C ILE A 158 9.18 -1.92 10.69
N ASP A 159 7.99 -2.53 10.62
CA ASP A 159 7.69 -3.77 11.35
C ASP A 159 8.13 -5.04 10.57
N THR A 160 7.94 -6.22 11.14
CA THR A 160 8.34 -7.50 10.52
C THR A 160 7.57 -7.85 9.25
N SER A 161 6.43 -7.19 8.99
CA SER A 161 5.62 -7.33 7.79
C SER A 161 5.92 -6.26 6.73
N GLY A 162 6.87 -5.37 6.99
CA GLY A 162 7.25 -4.30 6.07
C GLY A 162 6.35 -3.06 6.15
N HIS A 163 5.47 -2.95 7.16
CA HIS A 163 4.65 -1.76 7.34
C HIS A 163 5.48 -0.62 7.95
N LEU A 164 5.39 0.55 7.31
CA LEU A 164 5.96 1.78 7.83
C LEU A 164 5.05 2.37 8.92
N GLY A 165 5.64 2.86 9.99
CA GLY A 165 4.89 3.51 11.07
C GLY A 165 5.77 4.44 11.89
N THR A 166 5.18 5.10 12.89
CA THR A 166 5.92 5.85 13.91
C THR A 166 5.68 5.25 15.27
N VAL A 167 6.53 5.58 16.24
CA VAL A 167 6.35 5.08 17.61
C VAL A 167 6.15 6.22 18.58
N VAL A 168 5.05 6.17 19.32
CA VAL A 168 4.77 7.10 20.40
C VAL A 168 5.39 6.62 21.71
N SER A 169 5.83 7.57 22.56
CA SER A 169 6.47 7.27 23.85
C SER A 169 5.95 8.10 25.02
N SER A 170 4.98 9.00 24.78
CA SER A 170 4.37 9.82 25.83
C SER A 170 3.64 8.96 26.86
N ALA A 171 3.67 9.36 28.13
CA ALA A 171 2.98 8.66 29.22
C ALA A 171 1.48 8.47 28.96
N ARG A 172 0.84 9.39 28.21
CA ARG A 172 -0.58 9.30 27.83
C ARG A 172 -0.94 8.06 26.98
N PHE A 173 0.06 7.41 26.40
CA PHE A 173 -0.09 6.23 25.54
C PHE A 173 0.52 4.97 26.19
N LYS A 174 0.77 5.00 27.51
CA LYS A 174 1.43 3.92 28.25
C LYS A 174 0.72 3.69 29.57
N ASP A 175 0.38 2.44 29.83
CA ASP A 175 -0.13 1.98 31.12
C ASP A 175 0.94 1.22 31.91
N GLY A 176 0.75 1.09 33.23
CA GLY A 176 1.63 0.27 34.07
C GLY A 176 3.08 0.77 34.19
N ILE A 177 3.30 2.08 34.04
CA ILE A 177 4.64 2.69 34.14
C ILE A 177 5.17 2.51 35.57
N LYS A 178 6.16 1.63 35.74
CA LYS A 178 6.84 1.36 37.02
C LYS A 178 8.36 1.29 36.83
N PRO A 179 9.15 1.51 37.89
CA PRO A 179 10.60 1.25 37.85
C PRO A 179 10.89 -0.20 37.43
N MET A 180 12.00 -0.40 36.72
CA MET A 180 12.45 -1.73 36.25
C MET A 180 13.29 -2.48 37.30
N ASP A 181 13.43 -1.96 38.52
CA ASP A 181 14.25 -2.51 39.61
C ASP A 181 15.61 -3.04 39.10
N LYS A 182 15.98 -4.30 39.39
CA LYS A 182 17.24 -4.92 38.96
C LYS A 182 17.41 -4.97 37.44
N ALA A 183 16.33 -5.00 36.66
CA ALA A 183 16.44 -5.01 35.19
C ALA A 183 16.98 -3.68 34.64
N SER A 184 16.86 -2.57 35.39
CA SER A 184 17.49 -1.30 35.02
C SER A 184 19.02 -1.32 35.06
N GLU A 185 19.63 -2.20 35.86
CA GLU A 185 21.10 -2.32 35.97
C GLU A 185 21.73 -2.67 34.62
N SER A 186 21.04 -3.49 33.82
CA SER A 186 21.48 -3.85 32.46
C SER A 186 21.48 -2.64 31.52
N VAL A 187 20.52 -1.74 31.66
CA VAL A 187 20.45 -0.49 30.88
C VAL A 187 21.53 0.50 31.34
N LEU A 188 21.76 0.59 32.65
CA LEU A 188 22.80 1.44 33.24
C LEU A 188 24.23 0.96 32.93
N ALA A 189 24.40 -0.35 32.68
CA ALA A 189 25.67 -0.94 32.27
C ALA A 189 25.99 -0.69 30.77
N LEU A 190 25.05 -0.16 29.99
CA LEU A 190 25.30 0.21 28.60
C LEU A 190 26.27 1.39 28.53
N LYS A 191 27.24 1.30 27.61
CA LYS A 191 28.30 2.30 27.44
C LYS A 191 28.02 3.15 26.20
N PRO A 192 27.46 4.36 26.35
CA PRO A 192 27.26 5.25 25.20
C PRO A 192 28.60 5.62 24.57
N VAL A 193 28.60 5.74 23.25
CA VAL A 193 29.78 6.11 22.46
C VAL A 193 29.46 7.27 21.52
N THR A 194 30.49 8.04 21.19
CA THR A 194 30.48 8.94 20.04
C THR A 194 31.14 8.22 18.87
N PHE A 195 30.57 8.30 17.68
CA PHE A 195 31.13 7.66 16.49
C PHE A 195 30.87 8.50 15.24
N ARG A 196 31.54 8.13 14.15
CA ARG A 196 31.24 8.60 12.80
C ARG A 196 30.99 7.37 11.95
N TYR A 197 30.04 7.44 11.03
CA TYR A 197 29.87 6.37 10.07
C TYR A 197 31.09 6.28 9.14
N LYS A 198 31.29 5.12 8.54
CA LYS A 198 32.32 4.96 7.50
C LYS A 198 32.03 5.93 6.36
N HIS A 199 33.07 6.42 5.69
CA HIS A 199 32.95 7.41 4.62
C HIS A 199 32.00 6.98 3.48
N GLU A 200 31.90 5.67 3.22
CA GLU A 200 30.96 5.08 2.26
C GLU A 200 29.49 5.28 2.63
N LEU A 201 29.20 5.49 3.91
CA LEU A 201 27.85 5.65 4.48
C LEU A 201 27.54 7.10 4.86
N ASP A 202 28.55 7.86 5.27
CA ASP A 202 28.46 9.29 5.60
C ASP A 202 29.70 10.02 5.09
N PRO A 203 29.65 10.56 3.86
CA PRO A 203 30.77 11.29 3.28
C PRO A 203 31.11 12.57 4.05
N GLU A 204 30.13 13.17 4.75
CA GLU A 204 30.28 14.41 5.52
C GLU A 204 30.87 14.17 6.91
N GLY A 205 30.86 12.91 7.38
CA GLY A 205 31.55 12.48 8.59
C GLY A 205 31.01 13.13 9.86
N ILE A 206 29.68 13.29 9.93
CA ILE A 206 28.99 13.99 11.00
C ILE A 206 29.12 13.17 12.32
N PRO A 207 29.55 13.79 13.43
CA PRO A 207 29.60 13.11 14.73
C PRO A 207 28.21 12.67 15.20
N GLN A 208 28.08 11.40 15.58
CA GLN A 208 26.85 10.79 16.10
C GLN A 208 27.07 10.29 17.52
N PHE A 209 25.98 10.15 18.28
CA PHE A 209 25.96 9.55 19.62
C PHE A 209 25.07 8.31 19.59
N GLY A 210 25.50 7.22 20.24
CA GLY A 210 24.71 5.99 20.25
C GLY A 210 25.33 4.86 21.06
N LEU A 211 24.96 3.64 20.69
CA LEU A 211 25.42 2.39 21.28
C LEU A 211 25.91 1.46 20.18
N VAL A 212 26.89 0.62 20.48
CA VAL A 212 27.40 -0.42 19.56
C VAL A 212 26.64 -1.72 19.84
N ALA A 213 25.96 -2.28 18.83
CA ALA A 213 25.08 -3.43 19.00
C ALA A 213 25.79 -4.65 19.62
N GLU A 214 27.03 -4.92 19.24
CA GLU A 214 27.85 -6.01 19.79
C GLU A 214 28.26 -5.78 21.26
N GLN A 215 28.34 -4.52 21.69
CA GLN A 215 28.59 -4.19 23.09
C GLN A 215 27.32 -4.32 23.91
N VAL A 216 26.18 -3.89 23.36
CA VAL A 216 24.85 -4.10 23.97
C VAL A 216 24.57 -5.59 24.13
N GLU A 217 24.87 -6.40 23.12
CA GLU A 217 24.66 -7.86 23.16
C GLU A 217 25.38 -8.54 24.34
N LYS A 218 26.59 -8.08 24.67
CA LYS A 218 27.37 -8.61 25.81
C LYS A 218 26.77 -8.26 27.16
N VAL A 219 26.04 -7.16 27.25
CA VAL A 219 25.40 -6.69 28.48
C VAL A 219 24.00 -7.30 28.60
N ASN A 220 23.22 -7.25 27.52
CA ASN A 220 21.90 -7.83 27.42
C ASN A 220 21.57 -8.22 25.96
N PRO A 221 21.58 -9.52 25.62
CA PRO A 221 21.27 -10.00 24.28
C PRO A 221 19.83 -9.71 23.80
N ASP A 222 18.87 -9.52 24.71
CA ASP A 222 17.47 -9.23 24.37
C ASP A 222 17.27 -7.79 23.87
N LEU A 223 18.26 -6.92 24.05
CA LEU A 223 18.26 -5.53 23.55
C LEU A 223 18.87 -5.40 22.15
N VAL A 224 19.06 -6.50 21.42
CA VAL A 224 19.70 -6.47 20.09
C VAL A 224 18.85 -7.18 19.05
N VAL A 225 18.60 -6.47 17.94
CA VAL A 225 17.98 -7.02 16.74
C VAL A 225 19.07 -7.65 15.88
N ARG A 226 18.84 -8.86 15.41
CA ARG A 226 19.77 -9.63 14.58
C ARG A 226 19.37 -9.58 13.11
N ASP A 227 20.36 -9.63 12.22
CA ASP A 227 20.15 -9.82 10.78
C ASP A 227 19.68 -11.25 10.46
N ALA A 228 19.30 -11.50 9.21
CA ALA A 228 18.87 -12.82 8.73
C ALA A 228 19.95 -13.92 8.85
N LYS A 229 21.20 -13.55 9.17
CA LYS A 229 22.34 -14.46 9.40
C LYS A 229 22.68 -14.61 10.89
N GLY A 230 21.87 -14.03 11.79
CA GLY A 230 22.02 -14.11 13.24
C GLY A 230 22.99 -13.12 13.86
N ARG A 231 23.56 -12.18 13.09
CA ARG A 231 24.53 -11.19 13.58
C ARG A 231 23.82 -9.95 14.10
N SER A 232 24.37 -9.35 15.15
CA SER A 232 23.88 -8.12 15.76
C SER A 232 23.86 -6.97 14.75
N LEU A 233 22.69 -6.38 14.54
CA LEU A 233 22.44 -5.36 13.51
C LEU A 233 22.03 -4.02 14.13
N HIS A 234 21.17 -4.04 15.14
CA HIS A 234 20.64 -2.83 15.76
C HIS A 234 20.38 -2.99 17.26
N CYS A 235 20.54 -1.91 18.02
CA CYS A 235 20.15 -1.84 19.42
C CYS A 235 18.64 -1.59 19.52
N ALA A 236 17.89 -2.51 20.13
CA ALA A 236 16.51 -2.32 20.53
C ALA A 236 16.45 -1.96 22.02
N LEU A 237 16.45 -0.66 22.33
CA LEU A 237 16.16 -0.17 23.70
C LEU A 237 14.68 -0.36 24.11
N ARG A 238 13.90 -1.09 23.30
CA ARG A 238 12.54 -1.56 23.63
C ARG A 238 12.58 -3.09 23.69
N SER A 239 12.77 -3.66 24.87
CA SER A 239 12.60 -5.10 25.09
C SER A 239 11.11 -5.44 25.22
N ARG A 240 10.67 -6.54 24.62
CA ARG A 240 9.45 -7.24 25.04
C ARG A 240 9.86 -8.18 26.17
N GLU A 241 9.26 -8.04 27.35
CA GLU A 241 9.35 -9.12 28.35
C GLU A 241 8.66 -10.35 27.74
N ARG A 242 9.40 -11.45 27.58
CA ARG A 242 8.81 -12.76 27.36
C ARG A 242 8.50 -13.29 28.74
N ASP A 243 7.22 -13.35 29.09
CA ASP A 243 6.78 -14.13 30.25
C ASP A 243 7.20 -15.58 30.00
N VAL A 244 8.25 -16.02 30.70
CA VAL A 244 8.62 -17.42 30.79
C VAL A 244 7.91 -17.98 32.02
N ALA A 245 6.81 -18.68 31.73
CA ALA A 245 6.00 -19.57 32.58
C ALA A 245 5.31 -18.95 33.80
#